data_AF-A0A932LA31-F1
#
_entry.id   AF-A0A932LA31-F1
#
_cell.length_a   1.000
_cell.length_b   1.000
_cell.length_c   1.000
_cell.angle_alpha   90.00
_cell.angle_beta   90.00
_cell.angle_gamma   90.00
#
_symmetry.space_group_name_H-M   'P 1'
#
loop_
_entity.id
_entity.type
_entity.pdbx_description
1 polymer ?
#
loop_
_entity_poly.entity_id
_entity_poly.type
_entity_poly.pdbx_seq_one_letter_code
_entity_poly.pdbx_strand_id
1 'polypeptide(L)'
;MLFQRHIGIDYSGAETADSGLKGLRVYLSEGGAEPVEVPPPPSPRKYWTRRGLAHWLAEVLDEDVPTLVGIDHGFSFPLRYFEVHGLRPDWESFLEDFQVHWPTDERATYVDFVREGVCGNGAARTGHPRWRRLCEERSKGAKSVFHFDVTGQVAKSTHAGLPWLLFLRRRLGAKVRFWPFDGWEPVPGRSVIAEIYPALWKHGFPQGNRDAHQHDAYCAAAWMNRADSDGGLAAAFMPSLTPPEKAVAGVEGWILGVA
;
A
#
# COMPACT_ATOMS: atom_id res chain seq x y z
N MET A 1 -16.14 -11.08 -12.34
CA MET A 1 -14.85 -10.37 -12.39
C MET A 1 -15.11 -8.89 -12.64
N LEU A 2 -14.65 -8.05 -11.72
CA LEU A 2 -14.69 -6.59 -11.76
C LEU A 2 -13.43 -6.02 -12.45
N PHE A 3 -12.30 -6.72 -12.34
CA PHE A 3 -11.01 -6.31 -12.86
C PHE A 3 -10.51 -7.35 -13.89
N GLN A 4 -9.68 -6.88 -14.82
CA GLN A 4 -9.04 -7.72 -15.85
C GLN A 4 -7.58 -8.05 -15.48
N ARG A 5 -6.99 -7.23 -14.60
CA ARG A 5 -5.60 -7.29 -14.18
C ARG A 5 -5.49 -7.14 -12.65
N HIS A 6 -4.63 -7.92 -12.03
CA HIS A 6 -4.37 -7.91 -10.59
C HIS A 6 -2.87 -7.81 -10.33
N ILE A 7 -2.45 -6.77 -9.61
CA ILE A 7 -1.04 -6.50 -9.33
C ILE A 7 -0.80 -6.56 -7.83
N GLY A 8 0.01 -7.52 -7.38
CA GLY A 8 0.44 -7.65 -6.00
C GLY A 8 1.84 -7.07 -5.81
N ILE A 9 2.00 -6.23 -4.79
CA ILE A 9 3.26 -5.53 -4.51
C ILE A 9 3.68 -5.75 -3.06
N ASP A 10 4.81 -6.42 -2.88
CA ASP A 10 5.56 -6.37 -1.61
C ASP A 10 6.41 -5.10 -1.61
N TYR A 11 6.12 -4.17 -0.69
CA TYR A 11 6.65 -2.82 -0.73
C TYR A 11 7.77 -2.60 0.28
N SER A 12 8.90 -2.08 -0.20
CA SER A 12 10.08 -1.88 0.64
C SER A 12 10.32 -0.41 1.02
N GLY A 13 10.40 -0.17 2.32
CA GLY A 13 10.86 1.09 2.91
C GLY A 13 12.37 1.20 3.08
N ALA A 14 13.15 0.23 2.58
CA ALA A 14 14.60 0.26 2.68
C ALA A 14 15.19 1.36 1.78
N GLU A 15 16.29 1.94 2.24
CA GLU A 15 17.08 2.94 1.51
C GLU A 15 16.30 4.13 0.92
N THR A 16 16.82 4.74 -0.14
CA THR A 16 16.26 5.89 -0.84
C THR A 16 15.23 5.48 -1.88
N ALA A 17 14.44 6.44 -2.38
CA ALA A 17 13.49 6.17 -3.45
C ALA A 17 14.12 5.77 -4.81
N ASP A 18 15.43 6.02 -4.98
CA ASP A 18 16.19 5.77 -6.22
C ASP A 18 17.14 4.56 -6.13
N SER A 19 17.18 3.91 -4.96
CA SER A 19 17.91 2.65 -4.71
C SER A 19 17.16 1.46 -5.32
N GLY A 20 17.90 0.48 -5.87
CA GLY A 20 17.31 -0.79 -6.31
C GLY A 20 17.07 -1.71 -5.12
N LEU A 21 15.81 -2.02 -4.82
CA LEU A 21 15.41 -2.68 -3.57
C LEU A 21 15.05 -4.15 -3.80
N LYS A 22 15.86 -5.07 -3.26
CA LYS A 22 15.58 -6.52 -3.35
C LYS A 22 14.22 -6.92 -2.76
N GLY A 23 13.76 -6.19 -1.73
CA GLY A 23 12.46 -6.41 -1.10
C GLY A 23 11.29 -5.70 -1.77
N LEU A 24 11.50 -5.02 -2.92
CA LEU A 24 10.42 -4.40 -3.69
C LEU A 24 10.08 -5.30 -4.87
N ARG A 25 8.97 -6.04 -4.78
CA ARG A 25 8.58 -7.08 -5.74
C ARG A 25 7.19 -6.82 -6.29
N VAL A 26 7.03 -7.13 -7.57
CA VAL A 26 5.78 -6.91 -8.32
C VAL A 26 5.40 -8.20 -9.01
N TYR A 27 4.18 -8.66 -8.78
CA TYR A 27 3.59 -9.77 -9.52
C TYR A 27 2.29 -9.31 -10.17
N LEU A 28 2.07 -9.75 -11.40
CA LEU A 28 0.91 -9.40 -12.21
C LEU A 28 0.22 -10.66 -12.69
N SER A 29 -1.10 -10.70 -12.53
CA SER A 29 -2.00 -11.66 -13.16
C SER A 29 -2.94 -10.90 -14.09
N GLU A 30 -3.18 -11.45 -15.29
CA GLU A 30 -4.08 -10.87 -16.28
C GLU A 30 -4.88 -11.98 -16.96
N GLY A 31 -6.16 -11.72 -17.24
CA GLY A 31 -7.03 -12.68 -17.92
C GLY A 31 -7.23 -14.01 -17.17
N GLY A 32 -7.07 -14.01 -15.84
CA GLY A 32 -7.19 -15.20 -15.00
C GLY A 32 -5.93 -16.08 -14.93
N ALA A 33 -4.85 -15.72 -15.63
CA ALA A 33 -3.60 -16.48 -15.62
C ALA A 33 -2.90 -16.46 -14.24
N GLU A 34 -2.00 -17.41 -14.00
CA GLU A 34 -1.17 -17.37 -12.81
C GLU A 34 -0.30 -16.11 -12.76
N PRO A 35 -0.08 -15.50 -11.57
CA PRO A 35 0.76 -14.32 -11.48
C PRO A 35 2.21 -14.58 -11.88
N VAL A 36 2.77 -13.67 -12.67
CA VAL A 36 4.18 -13.65 -13.08
C VAL A 36 4.90 -12.46 -12.50
N GLU A 37 6.20 -12.61 -12.17
CA GLU A 37 7.01 -11.49 -11.68
C GLU A 37 7.23 -10.46 -12.79
N VAL A 38 6.98 -9.20 -12.49
CA VAL A 38 7.26 -8.08 -13.40
C VAL A 38 8.61 -7.47 -13.00
N PRO A 39 9.66 -7.56 -13.84
CA PRO A 39 10.94 -6.92 -13.57
C PRO A 39 10.86 -5.40 -13.82
N PRO A 40 11.75 -4.59 -13.22
CA PRO A 40 11.87 -3.19 -13.60
C PRO A 40 12.22 -3.05 -15.09
N PRO A 41 11.87 -1.90 -15.73
CA PRO A 41 12.29 -1.61 -17.09
C PRO A 41 13.81 -1.77 -17.27
N PRO A 42 14.28 -2.11 -18.50
CA PRO A 42 15.70 -2.30 -18.77
C PRO A 42 16.56 -1.15 -18.26
N SER A 43 17.43 -1.45 -17.29
CA SER A 43 18.35 -0.49 -16.69
C SER A 43 19.55 -1.23 -16.07
N PRO A 44 20.62 -0.54 -15.65
CA PRO A 44 21.71 -1.17 -14.89
C PRO A 44 21.27 -1.74 -13.53
N ARG A 45 20.07 -1.40 -13.04
CA ARG A 45 19.55 -1.89 -11.77
C ARG A 45 18.83 -3.23 -11.96
N LYS A 46 19.15 -4.18 -11.10
CA LYS A 46 18.50 -5.49 -11.04
C LYS A 46 17.10 -5.45 -10.43
N TYR A 47 16.85 -4.51 -9.52
CA TYR A 47 15.64 -4.44 -8.70
C TYR A 47 14.91 -3.12 -8.90
N TRP A 48 13.61 -3.12 -8.60
CA TRP A 48 12.76 -1.93 -8.62
C TRP A 48 13.28 -0.85 -7.67
N THR A 49 13.14 0.39 -8.09
CA THR A 49 13.21 1.56 -7.18
C THR A 49 11.78 2.01 -6.87
N ARG A 50 11.55 2.66 -5.72
CA ARG A 50 10.21 3.17 -5.39
C ARG A 50 9.73 4.18 -6.43
N ARG A 51 10.61 5.07 -6.89
CA ARG A 51 10.31 6.02 -7.98
C ARG A 51 9.94 5.29 -9.28
N GLY A 52 10.76 4.33 -9.69
CA GLY A 52 10.53 3.57 -10.92
C GLY A 52 9.20 2.81 -10.87
N LEU A 53 8.88 2.21 -9.72
CA LEU A 53 7.61 1.53 -9.50
C LEU A 53 6.41 2.49 -9.61
N ALA A 54 6.47 3.65 -8.95
CA ALA A 54 5.37 4.61 -8.98
C ALA A 54 5.13 5.18 -10.39
N HIS A 55 6.19 5.47 -11.14
CA HIS A 55 6.07 5.90 -12.54
C HIS A 55 5.51 4.79 -13.44
N TRP A 56 5.98 3.55 -13.29
CA TRP A 56 5.44 2.41 -14.03
C TRP A 56 3.97 2.16 -13.70
N LEU A 57 3.58 2.21 -12.42
CA LEU A 57 2.18 2.12 -12.01
C LEU A 57 1.33 3.24 -12.63
N ALA A 58 1.85 4.47 -12.68
CA ALA A 58 1.15 5.58 -13.33
C ALA A 58 0.93 5.33 -14.83
N GLU A 59 1.86 4.69 -15.52
CA GLU A 59 1.70 4.31 -16.94
C GLU A 59 0.66 3.19 -17.09
N VAL A 60 0.81 2.11 -16.31
CA VAL A 60 -0.07 0.94 -16.34
C VAL A 60 -1.51 1.29 -16.00
N LEU A 61 -1.72 2.19 -15.03
CA LEU A 61 -3.05 2.61 -14.59
C LEU A 61 -3.64 3.73 -15.46
N ASP A 62 -2.89 4.27 -16.42
CA ASP A 62 -3.41 5.22 -17.41
C ASP A 62 -4.10 4.50 -18.58
N GLU A 63 -3.79 3.22 -18.78
CA GLU A 63 -4.45 2.32 -19.73
C GLU A 63 -5.93 2.10 -19.39
N ASP A 64 -6.76 1.85 -20.41
CA ASP A 64 -8.18 1.51 -20.25
C ASP A 64 -8.38 0.03 -19.85
N VAL A 65 -7.57 -0.46 -18.91
CA VAL A 65 -7.62 -1.83 -18.37
C VAL A 65 -7.96 -1.75 -16.87
N PRO A 66 -9.18 -2.15 -16.46
CA PRO A 66 -9.56 -2.16 -15.05
C PRO A 66 -8.63 -3.05 -14.24
N THR A 67 -7.85 -2.41 -13.37
CA THR A 67 -6.75 -3.05 -12.63
C THR A 67 -6.97 -2.93 -11.13
N LEU A 68 -6.82 -4.03 -10.39
CA LEU A 68 -6.73 -4.02 -8.93
C LEU A 68 -5.27 -4.13 -8.50
N VAL A 69 -4.75 -3.12 -7.82
CA VAL A 69 -3.40 -3.09 -7.25
C VAL A 69 -3.48 -3.23 -5.73
N GLY A 70 -2.79 -4.22 -5.18
CA GLY A 70 -2.60 -4.39 -3.75
C GLY A 70 -1.18 -4.03 -3.36
N ILE A 71 -1.01 -3.09 -2.43
CA ILE A 71 0.32 -2.65 -1.95
C ILE A 71 0.50 -2.98 -0.45
N ASP A 72 1.58 -3.67 -0.10
CA ASP A 72 1.91 -4.07 1.28
C ASP A 72 2.54 -2.92 2.10
N HIS A 73 1.75 -1.87 2.34
CA HIS A 73 2.02 -0.87 3.38
C HIS A 73 0.76 -0.11 3.79
N GLY A 74 0.81 0.58 4.93
CA GLY A 74 -0.30 1.41 5.42
C GLY A 74 -0.62 2.59 4.49
N PHE A 75 -1.90 2.88 4.25
CA PHE A 75 -2.31 4.02 3.43
C PHE A 75 -2.65 5.28 4.24
N SER A 76 -2.84 5.14 5.55
CA SER A 76 -3.08 6.25 6.47
C SER A 76 -2.68 5.84 7.89
N PHE A 77 -2.88 6.73 8.85
CA PHE A 77 -2.50 6.58 10.24
C PHE A 77 -3.72 6.42 11.16
N PRO A 78 -3.54 5.93 12.41
CA PRO A 78 -4.60 5.90 13.41
C PRO A 78 -5.21 7.28 13.65
N LEU A 79 -6.51 7.35 13.93
CA LEU A 79 -7.24 8.60 14.18
C LEU A 79 -6.58 9.41 15.31
N ARG A 80 -5.98 8.72 16.29
CA ARG A 80 -5.22 9.35 17.38
C ARG A 80 -4.09 10.26 16.89
N TYR A 81 -3.43 9.92 15.78
CA TYR A 81 -2.40 10.75 15.18
C TYR A 81 -2.99 12.09 14.70
N PHE A 82 -4.15 12.05 14.06
CA PHE A 82 -4.84 13.25 13.58
C PHE A 82 -5.25 14.16 14.74
N GLU A 83 -5.79 13.60 15.82
CA GLU A 83 -6.16 14.33 17.03
C GLU A 83 -4.97 15.06 17.66
N VAL A 84 -3.85 14.36 17.85
CA VAL A 84 -2.67 14.90 18.52
C VAL A 84 -2.04 16.05 17.72
N HIS A 85 -2.06 15.94 16.39
CA HIS A 85 -1.45 16.93 15.50
C HIS A 85 -2.44 17.99 14.98
N GLY A 86 -3.70 17.94 15.40
CA GLY A 86 -4.75 18.87 14.96
C GLY A 86 -5.03 18.80 13.46
N LEU A 87 -4.84 17.63 12.84
CA LEU A 87 -5.04 17.43 11.41
C LEU A 87 -6.53 17.22 11.11
N ARG A 88 -6.95 17.67 9.93
CA ARG A 88 -8.28 17.34 9.41
C ARG A 88 -8.32 15.83 9.09
N PRO A 89 -9.40 15.12 9.43
CA PRO A 89 -9.59 13.71 9.07
C PRO A 89 -9.97 13.56 7.59
N ASP A 90 -9.11 14.08 6.71
CA ASP A 90 -9.24 14.06 5.26
C ASP A 90 -7.96 13.46 4.67
N TRP A 91 -8.12 12.45 3.80
CA TRP A 91 -6.99 11.64 3.36
C TRP A 91 -6.03 12.39 2.44
N GLU A 92 -6.56 13.23 1.53
CA GLU A 92 -5.72 14.01 0.63
C GLU A 92 -4.93 15.08 1.40
N SER A 93 -5.59 15.84 2.26
CA SER A 93 -4.94 16.82 3.15
C SER A 93 -3.89 16.14 4.04
N PHE A 94 -4.14 14.92 4.52
CA PHE A 94 -3.18 14.14 5.29
C PHE A 94 -1.93 13.79 4.47
N LEU A 95 -2.09 13.29 3.25
CA LEU A 95 -0.95 12.95 2.40
C LEU A 95 -0.10 14.18 2.08
N GLU A 96 -0.73 15.34 1.83
CA GLU A 96 -0.04 16.60 1.58
C GLU A 96 0.75 17.07 2.79
N ASP A 97 0.12 17.09 3.98
CA ASP A 97 0.79 17.40 5.23
C ASP A 97 1.93 16.40 5.53
N PHE A 98 1.69 15.12 5.30
CA PHE A 98 2.70 14.07 5.51
C PHE A 98 3.92 14.30 4.63
N GLN A 99 3.75 14.53 3.32
CA GLN A 99 4.88 14.74 2.40
C GLN A 99 5.74 15.95 2.80
N VAL A 100 5.14 17.04 3.29
CA VAL A 100 5.88 18.23 3.76
C VAL A 100 6.81 17.90 4.92
N HIS A 101 6.41 17.01 5.83
CA HIS A 101 7.18 16.66 7.01
C HIS A 101 8.08 15.43 6.79
N TRP A 102 7.66 14.52 5.92
CA TRP A 102 8.31 13.26 5.57
C TRP A 102 8.56 13.16 4.06
N PRO A 103 9.48 13.98 3.50
CA PRO A 103 9.72 14.08 2.05
C PRO A 103 10.55 12.90 1.52
N THR A 104 10.11 11.67 1.78
CA THR A 104 10.84 10.43 1.46
C THR A 104 10.84 10.06 -0.03
N ASP A 105 10.12 10.82 -0.84
CA ASP A 105 10.20 10.81 -2.30
C ASP A 105 11.32 11.69 -2.87
N GLU A 106 11.93 12.56 -2.05
CA GLU A 106 13.10 13.34 -2.45
C GLU A 106 14.34 12.46 -2.65
N ARG A 107 15.31 13.00 -3.41
CA ARG A 107 16.57 12.31 -3.68
C ARG A 107 17.37 12.16 -2.40
N ALA A 108 18.04 11.01 -2.27
CA ALA A 108 18.91 10.69 -1.14
C ALA A 108 18.22 10.69 0.25
N THR A 109 16.89 10.70 0.31
CA THR A 109 16.15 10.70 1.57
C THR A 109 15.83 9.27 2.02
N TYR A 110 16.35 8.90 3.19
CA TYR A 110 16.01 7.68 3.92
C TYR A 110 14.90 7.99 4.93
N VAL A 111 14.05 7.00 5.24
CA VAL A 111 13.08 7.11 6.35
C VAL A 111 13.80 7.44 7.66
N ASP A 112 14.96 6.81 7.90
CA ASP A 112 15.73 7.03 9.12
C ASP A 112 16.34 8.44 9.18
N PHE A 113 16.74 9.03 8.05
CA PHE A 113 17.23 10.42 8.03
C PHE A 113 16.14 11.42 8.44
N VAL A 114 14.88 11.18 8.07
CA VAL A 114 13.77 12.03 8.54
C VAL A 114 13.51 11.82 10.03
N ARG A 115 13.54 10.56 10.50
CA ARG A 115 13.37 10.22 11.93
C ARG A 115 14.42 10.85 12.82
N GLU A 116 15.66 10.88 12.35
CA GLU A 116 16.83 11.41 13.06
C GLU A 116 16.97 12.93 12.93
N GLY A 117 16.09 13.59 12.15
CA GLY A 117 16.10 15.04 11.96
C GLY A 117 17.23 15.54 11.05
N VAL A 118 17.82 14.65 10.23
CA VAL A 118 18.84 15.01 9.23
C VAL A 118 18.23 15.80 8.07
N CYS A 119 16.99 15.49 7.71
CA CYS A 119 16.22 16.21 6.68
C CYS A 119 14.72 16.14 6.99
N GLY A 120 13.91 16.92 6.27
CA GLY A 120 12.47 17.03 6.53
C GLY A 120 12.17 17.61 7.92
N ASN A 121 10.97 17.33 8.42
CA ASN A 121 10.52 17.76 9.75
C ASN A 121 9.67 16.68 10.42
N GLY A 122 10.17 15.44 10.41
CA GLY A 122 9.45 14.29 10.99
C GLY A 122 9.15 14.45 12.47
N ALA A 123 9.97 15.20 13.21
CA ALA A 123 9.78 15.49 14.64
C ALA A 123 8.43 16.18 14.94
N ALA A 124 7.96 17.05 14.04
CA ALA A 124 6.65 17.71 14.16
C ALA A 124 5.46 16.81 13.82
N ARG A 125 5.73 15.59 13.30
CA ARG A 125 4.75 14.61 12.82
C ARG A 125 5.13 13.20 13.29
N THR A 126 5.44 13.08 14.59
CA THR A 126 5.76 11.80 15.20
C THR A 126 4.50 11.02 15.59
N GLY A 127 4.57 9.69 15.51
CA GLY A 127 3.55 8.81 16.06
C GLY A 127 4.07 8.03 17.26
N HIS A 128 3.23 7.13 17.78
CA HIS A 128 3.59 6.27 18.90
C HIS A 128 3.43 4.79 18.51
N PRO A 129 4.39 3.89 18.81
CA PRO A 129 4.34 2.47 18.41
C PRO A 129 3.12 1.67 18.91
N ARG A 130 2.41 2.19 19.92
CA ARG A 130 1.17 1.61 20.46
C ARG A 130 -0.10 2.14 19.81
N TRP A 131 -0.04 3.20 18.99
CA TRP A 131 -1.19 3.67 18.25
C TRP A 131 -1.41 2.74 17.06
N ARG A 132 -2.55 2.05 17.06
CA ARG A 132 -2.94 1.11 16.02
C ARG A 132 -4.20 1.59 15.35
N ARG A 133 -4.31 1.28 14.07
CA ARG A 133 -5.56 1.46 13.33
C ARG A 133 -6.52 0.33 13.68
N LEU A 134 -7.81 0.56 13.50
CA LEU A 134 -8.83 -0.46 13.76
C LEU A 134 -8.59 -1.74 12.93
N CYS A 135 -8.17 -1.61 11.67
CA CYS A 135 -7.82 -2.76 10.82
C CYS A 135 -6.62 -3.55 11.38
N GLU A 136 -5.65 -2.88 11.99
CA GLU A 136 -4.51 -3.53 12.62
C GLU A 136 -4.97 -4.27 13.88
N GLU A 137 -5.83 -3.66 14.70
CA GLU A 137 -6.39 -4.32 15.90
C GLU A 137 -7.13 -5.61 15.58
N ARG A 138 -7.84 -5.65 14.45
CA ARG A 138 -8.56 -6.82 13.96
C ARG A 138 -7.69 -7.85 13.23
N SER A 139 -6.51 -7.44 12.76
CA SER A 139 -5.59 -8.31 12.03
C SER A 139 -4.51 -8.88 12.97
N LYS A 140 -4.52 -10.20 13.16
CA LYS A 140 -3.52 -10.87 14.01
C LYS A 140 -2.12 -10.66 13.44
N GLY A 141 -1.23 -10.10 14.26
CA GLY A 141 0.17 -9.87 13.91
C GLY A 141 0.45 -8.58 13.16
N ALA A 142 -0.57 -7.87 12.66
CA ALA A 142 -0.40 -6.55 12.05
C ALA A 142 0.18 -5.58 13.08
N LYS A 143 1.25 -4.88 12.72
CA LYS A 143 1.91 -3.92 13.61
C LYS A 143 1.43 -2.50 13.30
N SER A 144 1.57 -1.63 14.29
CA SER A 144 1.42 -0.19 14.09
C SER A 144 2.37 0.28 12.99
N VAL A 145 1.87 1.19 12.14
CA VAL A 145 2.67 1.99 11.19
C VAL A 145 3.78 2.82 11.85
N PHE A 146 3.80 2.93 13.19
CA PHE A 146 4.87 3.61 13.95
C PHE A 146 5.82 2.64 14.67
N HIS A 147 5.67 1.33 14.48
CA HIS A 147 6.53 0.33 15.11
C HIS A 147 7.75 0.04 14.24
N PHE A 148 8.75 0.91 14.32
CA PHE A 148 10.00 0.79 13.59
C PHE A 148 10.97 -0.25 14.19
N ASP A 149 11.89 -0.73 13.36
CA ASP A 149 13.09 -1.49 13.71
C ASP A 149 12.80 -2.82 14.45
N VAL A 150 11.67 -3.45 14.11
CA VAL A 150 11.26 -4.78 14.58
C VAL A 150 10.99 -5.74 13.44
N THR A 151 11.11 -7.05 13.70
CA THR A 151 10.79 -8.10 12.73
C THR A 151 9.34 -8.01 12.28
N GLY A 152 9.11 -7.97 10.96
CA GLY A 152 7.77 -7.82 10.38
C GLY A 152 7.19 -6.41 10.54
N GLN A 153 8.04 -5.39 10.62
CA GLN A 153 7.59 -3.99 10.57
C GLN A 153 6.99 -3.63 9.21
N VAL A 154 6.01 -2.71 9.24
CA VAL A 154 5.48 -2.01 8.06
C VAL A 154 5.77 -0.50 8.12
N ALA A 155 6.41 -0.05 9.21
CA ALA A 155 6.58 1.38 9.48
C ALA A 155 7.42 2.07 8.40
N LYS A 156 8.59 1.50 8.05
CA LYS A 156 9.44 2.07 6.99
C LYS A 156 8.76 2.04 5.62
N SER A 157 8.09 0.93 5.25
CA SER A 157 7.40 0.84 3.95
C SER A 157 6.26 1.84 3.85
N THR A 158 5.50 2.01 4.93
CA THR A 158 4.43 3.02 5.03
C THR A 158 4.99 4.43 4.85
N HIS A 159 5.97 4.82 5.67
CA HIS A 159 6.51 6.19 5.64
C HIS A 159 7.23 6.52 4.33
N ALA A 160 7.82 5.51 3.69
CA ALA A 160 8.42 5.63 2.37
C ALA A 160 7.42 5.54 1.20
N GLY A 161 6.19 5.09 1.45
CA GLY A 161 5.17 4.81 0.44
C GLY A 161 4.12 5.91 0.31
N LEU A 162 3.74 6.57 1.42
CA LEU A 162 2.69 7.60 1.42
C LEU A 162 2.92 8.74 0.38
N PRO A 163 4.13 9.31 0.21
CA PRO A 163 4.34 10.33 -0.81
C PRO A 163 4.12 9.82 -2.25
N TRP A 164 4.33 8.52 -2.50
CA TRP A 164 4.08 7.91 -3.81
C TRP A 164 2.59 7.66 -4.05
N LEU A 165 1.79 7.42 -3.01
CA LEU A 165 0.33 7.41 -3.14
C LEU A 165 -0.19 8.80 -3.55
N LEU A 166 0.35 9.88 -2.95
CA LEU A 166 0.02 11.25 -3.33
C LEU A 166 0.41 11.54 -4.79
N PHE A 167 1.60 11.11 -5.21
CA PHE A 167 2.04 11.21 -6.60
C PHE A 167 1.05 10.53 -7.56
N LEU A 168 0.68 9.27 -7.28
CA LEU A 168 -0.26 8.50 -8.11
C LEU A 168 -1.63 9.16 -8.15
N ARG A 169 -2.14 9.62 -7.00
CA ARG A 169 -3.42 10.33 -6.90
C ARG A 169 -3.45 11.58 -7.76
N ARG A 170 -2.42 12.43 -7.66
CA ARG A 170 -2.30 13.67 -8.45
C ARG A 170 -2.13 13.38 -9.94
N ARG A 171 -1.41 12.32 -10.30
CA ARG A 171 -1.13 11.96 -11.69
C ARG A 171 -2.34 11.37 -12.41
N LEU A 172 -3.08 10.50 -11.74
CA LEU A 172 -4.16 9.71 -12.35
C LEU A 172 -5.56 10.31 -12.09
N GLY A 173 -5.72 11.09 -11.01
CA GLY A 173 -7.00 11.68 -10.63
C GLY A 173 -8.12 10.66 -10.60
N ALA A 174 -9.24 10.97 -11.26
CA ALA A 174 -10.43 10.12 -11.30
C ALA A 174 -10.27 8.80 -12.09
N LYS A 175 -9.12 8.55 -12.76
CA LYS A 175 -8.88 7.28 -13.46
C LYS A 175 -8.73 6.11 -12.49
N VAL A 176 -8.22 6.36 -11.29
CA VAL A 176 -7.98 5.36 -10.25
C VAL A 176 -8.72 5.72 -8.97
N ARG A 177 -9.11 4.71 -8.19
CA ARG A 177 -9.72 4.88 -6.87
C ARG A 177 -8.81 4.28 -5.81
N PHE A 178 -8.58 5.01 -4.72
CA PHE A 178 -7.87 4.53 -3.55
C PHE A 178 -8.89 4.05 -2.54
N TRP A 179 -8.96 2.73 -2.34
CA TRP A 179 -9.90 2.14 -1.41
C TRP A 179 -9.33 2.15 0.02
N PRO A 180 -10.14 2.47 1.05
CA PRO A 180 -11.57 2.82 1.01
C PRO A 180 -11.85 4.33 0.87
N PHE A 181 -10.83 5.18 0.79
CA PHE A 181 -10.95 6.65 0.85
C PHE A 181 -11.84 7.26 -0.23
N ASP A 182 -11.75 6.72 -1.45
CA ASP A 182 -12.60 7.18 -2.54
C ASP A 182 -13.96 6.46 -2.56
N GLY A 183 -14.23 5.51 -1.68
CA GLY A 183 -15.48 4.77 -1.62
C GLY A 183 -15.26 3.27 -1.38
N TRP A 184 -16.23 2.64 -0.73
CA TRP A 184 -16.14 1.25 -0.29
C TRP A 184 -16.41 0.25 -1.41
N GLU A 185 -17.39 0.53 -2.26
CA GLU A 185 -17.74 -0.34 -3.38
C GLU A 185 -16.92 0.05 -4.62
N PRO A 186 -16.16 -0.88 -5.22
CA PRO A 186 -15.49 -0.62 -6.48
C PRO A 186 -16.47 -0.26 -7.59
N VAL A 187 -16.11 0.73 -8.40
CA VAL A 187 -16.90 1.11 -9.57
C VAL A 187 -16.47 0.24 -10.77
N PRO A 188 -17.39 -0.47 -11.45
CA PRO A 188 -17.06 -1.26 -12.62
C PRO A 188 -16.31 -0.44 -13.69
N GLY A 189 -15.28 -1.04 -14.29
CA GLY A 189 -14.47 -0.38 -15.31
C GLY A 189 -13.45 0.63 -14.78
N ARG A 190 -13.31 0.80 -13.45
CA ARG A 190 -12.31 1.66 -12.83
C ARG A 190 -11.24 0.84 -12.12
N SER A 191 -10.00 1.30 -12.20
CA SER A 191 -8.89 0.71 -11.46
C SER A 191 -8.95 1.11 -9.98
N VAL A 192 -8.49 0.21 -9.11
CA VAL A 192 -8.45 0.40 -7.67
C VAL A 192 -7.04 0.13 -7.15
N ILE A 193 -6.57 0.97 -6.25
CA ILE A 193 -5.39 0.71 -5.42
C ILE A 193 -5.89 0.50 -3.98
N ALA A 194 -5.49 -0.61 -3.36
CA ALA A 194 -5.87 -0.98 -2.00
C ALA A 194 -4.64 -1.36 -1.17
N GLU A 195 -4.72 -1.09 0.13
CA GLU A 195 -3.79 -1.64 1.11
C GLU A 195 -4.06 -3.13 1.30
N ILE A 196 -2.99 -3.93 1.33
CA ILE A 196 -3.04 -5.36 1.57
C ILE A 196 -2.11 -5.77 2.70
N TYR A 197 -2.29 -6.98 3.19
CA TYR A 197 -1.38 -7.61 4.15
C TYR A 197 -1.18 -9.08 3.78
N PRO A 198 -0.11 -9.45 3.04
CA PRO A 198 0.09 -10.78 2.47
C PRO A 198 0.01 -11.93 3.48
N ALA A 199 0.31 -11.67 4.76
CA ALA A 199 0.17 -12.66 5.83
C ALA A 199 -1.26 -13.21 5.99
N LEU A 200 -2.29 -12.52 5.50
CA LEU A 200 -3.67 -13.02 5.45
C LEU A 200 -3.83 -14.24 4.55
N TRP A 201 -3.02 -14.36 3.49
CA TRP A 201 -3.26 -15.32 2.41
C TRP A 201 -2.06 -16.21 2.10
N LYS A 202 -0.83 -15.79 2.46
CA LYS A 202 0.41 -16.44 1.98
C LYS A 202 0.56 -17.92 2.34
N HIS A 203 -0.09 -18.36 3.42
CA HIS A 203 -0.09 -19.77 3.82
C HIS A 203 -1.03 -20.64 2.98
N GLY A 204 -1.92 -20.04 2.21
CA GLY A 204 -2.84 -20.72 1.28
C GLY A 204 -2.23 -21.00 -0.10
N PHE A 205 -1.00 -20.55 -0.37
CA PHE A 205 -0.32 -20.73 -1.65
C PHE A 205 1.03 -21.43 -1.47
N PRO A 206 1.43 -22.34 -2.36
CA PRO A 206 2.75 -22.98 -2.30
C PRO A 206 3.85 -21.94 -2.57
N GLN A 207 4.94 -21.98 -1.81
CA GLN A 207 6.05 -21.04 -1.98
C GLN A 207 6.91 -21.35 -3.21
N GLY A 208 7.15 -22.63 -3.52
CA GLY A 208 8.00 -23.04 -4.63
C GLY A 208 9.43 -22.48 -4.49
N ASN A 209 9.96 -21.92 -5.58
CA ASN A 209 11.32 -21.34 -5.61
C ASN A 209 11.37 -19.83 -5.26
N ARG A 210 10.25 -19.22 -4.84
CA ARG A 210 10.18 -17.80 -4.51
C ARG A 210 10.85 -17.53 -3.16
N ASP A 211 11.62 -16.44 -3.09
CA ASP A 211 12.01 -15.87 -1.80
C ASP A 211 10.79 -15.28 -1.07
N ALA A 212 10.95 -14.89 0.19
CA ALA A 212 9.84 -14.40 1.01
C ALA A 212 9.13 -13.17 0.39
N HIS A 213 9.90 -12.23 -0.17
CA HIS A 213 9.38 -11.01 -0.79
C HIS A 213 8.63 -11.30 -2.09
N GLN A 214 9.19 -12.20 -2.91
CA GLN A 214 8.52 -12.68 -4.12
C GLN A 214 7.22 -13.41 -3.78
N HIS A 215 7.22 -14.20 -2.70
CA HIS A 215 6.03 -14.95 -2.27
C HIS A 215 4.92 -14.04 -1.76
N ASP A 216 5.25 -13.02 -0.98
CA ASP A 216 4.27 -12.06 -0.46
C ASP A 216 3.59 -11.29 -1.61
N ALA A 217 4.36 -10.79 -2.59
CA ALA A 217 3.82 -10.16 -3.80
C ALA A 217 2.99 -11.12 -4.68
N TYR A 218 3.49 -12.34 -4.92
CA TYR A 218 2.79 -13.37 -5.68
C TYR A 218 1.44 -13.73 -5.05
N CYS A 219 1.41 -13.99 -3.74
CA CYS A 219 0.19 -14.39 -3.04
C CYS A 219 -0.87 -13.30 -3.07
N ALA A 220 -0.46 -12.03 -2.99
CA ALA A 220 -1.37 -10.91 -3.14
C ALA A 220 -2.06 -10.92 -4.52
N ALA A 221 -1.27 -10.99 -5.60
CA ALA A 221 -1.80 -11.04 -6.96
C ALA A 221 -2.68 -12.29 -7.19
N ALA A 222 -2.23 -13.46 -6.71
CA ALA A 222 -2.95 -14.72 -6.84
C ALA A 222 -4.29 -14.71 -6.11
N TRP A 223 -4.29 -14.20 -4.87
CA TRP A 223 -5.51 -14.11 -4.08
C TRP A 223 -6.50 -13.12 -4.69
N MET A 224 -6.06 -11.94 -5.12
CA MET A 224 -6.95 -10.96 -5.75
C MET A 224 -7.57 -11.49 -7.05
N ASN A 225 -6.77 -12.13 -7.91
CA ASN A 225 -7.28 -12.76 -9.13
C ASN A 225 -8.33 -13.84 -8.83
N ARG A 226 -8.05 -14.73 -7.87
CA ARG A 226 -8.98 -15.78 -7.45
C ARG A 226 -10.27 -15.20 -6.87
N ALA A 227 -10.16 -14.26 -5.93
CA ALA A 227 -11.29 -13.63 -5.25
C ALA A 227 -12.20 -12.87 -6.23
N ASP A 228 -11.64 -12.27 -7.28
CA ASP A 228 -12.41 -11.59 -8.31
C ASP A 228 -13.18 -12.58 -9.22
N SER A 229 -12.57 -13.73 -9.46
CA SER A 229 -13.13 -14.81 -10.29
C SER A 229 -14.25 -15.56 -9.57
N ASP A 230 -14.11 -15.83 -8.27
CA ASP A 230 -15.09 -16.60 -7.47
C ASP A 230 -16.10 -15.73 -6.71
N GLY A 231 -15.99 -14.39 -6.83
CA GLY A 231 -16.90 -13.43 -6.19
C GLY A 231 -16.54 -13.09 -4.74
N GLY A 232 -15.50 -13.69 -4.16
CA GLY A 232 -15.01 -13.37 -2.82
C GLY A 232 -14.53 -11.93 -2.63
N LEU A 233 -14.20 -11.24 -3.73
CA LEU A 233 -13.69 -9.87 -3.70
C LEU A 233 -14.72 -8.85 -3.19
N ALA A 234 -16.02 -9.07 -3.44
CA ALA A 234 -17.08 -8.20 -2.95
C ALA A 234 -17.11 -8.14 -1.42
N ALA A 235 -16.96 -9.29 -0.76
CA ALA A 235 -16.90 -9.37 0.71
C ALA A 235 -15.62 -8.71 1.26
N ALA A 236 -14.50 -8.81 0.53
CA ALA A 236 -13.24 -8.20 0.95
C ALA A 236 -13.28 -6.66 0.93
N PHE A 237 -14.00 -6.07 -0.04
CA PHE A 237 -14.22 -4.62 -0.12
C PHE A 237 -15.30 -4.11 0.84
N MET A 238 -16.13 -5.01 1.39
CA MET A 238 -17.26 -4.68 2.26
C MET A 238 -17.16 -5.42 3.61
N PRO A 239 -16.17 -5.09 4.46
CA PRO A 239 -16.06 -5.66 5.79
C PRO A 239 -17.28 -5.34 6.65
N SER A 240 -17.56 -6.18 7.64
CA SER A 240 -18.69 -6.01 8.56
C SER A 240 -18.34 -5.00 9.64
N LEU A 241 -18.44 -3.72 9.27
CA LEU A 241 -18.19 -2.57 10.14
C LEU A 241 -19.50 -1.91 10.56
N THR A 242 -19.60 -1.57 11.84
CA THR A 242 -20.65 -0.66 12.32
C THR A 242 -20.47 0.73 11.71
N PRO A 243 -21.52 1.58 11.66
CA PRO A 243 -21.37 2.93 11.12
C PRO A 243 -20.25 3.77 11.76
N PRO A 244 -20.03 3.75 13.10
CA PRO A 244 -18.90 4.43 13.71
C PRO A 244 -17.53 3.88 13.26
N GLU A 245 -17.40 2.56 13.16
CA GLU A 245 -16.15 1.93 12.70
C GLU A 245 -15.86 2.27 11.24
N LYS A 246 -16.91 2.30 10.40
CA LYS A 246 -16.79 2.72 9.00
C LYS A 246 -16.36 4.18 8.86
N ALA A 247 -16.81 5.05 9.76
CA ALA A 247 -16.36 6.44 9.82
C ALA A 247 -14.88 6.55 10.21
N VAL A 248 -14.43 5.78 11.22
CA VAL A 248 -13.01 5.72 11.62
C VAL A 248 -12.15 5.15 10.48
N ALA A 249 -12.57 4.05 9.86
CA ALA A 249 -11.86 3.44 8.72
C ALA A 249 -11.81 4.34 7.49
N GLY A 250 -12.77 5.27 7.32
CA GLY A 250 -12.72 6.31 6.29
C GLY A 250 -11.56 7.30 6.47
N VAL A 251 -10.98 7.38 7.68
CA VAL A 251 -9.82 8.22 8.00
C VAL A 251 -8.55 7.37 8.07
N GLU A 252 -8.61 6.24 8.75
CA GLU A 252 -7.45 5.36 9.00
C GLU A 252 -7.08 4.46 7.80
N GLY A 253 -8.01 4.29 6.86
CA GLY A 253 -7.93 3.26 5.83
C GLY A 253 -8.31 1.87 6.34
N TRP A 254 -8.22 0.88 5.46
CA TRP A 254 -8.50 -0.52 5.78
C TRP A 254 -7.59 -1.46 4.99
N ILE A 255 -7.28 -2.61 5.58
CA ILE A 255 -6.54 -3.68 4.90
C ILE A 255 -7.57 -4.57 4.18
N LEU A 256 -7.42 -4.73 2.86
CA LEU A 256 -8.33 -5.55 2.06
C LEU A 256 -8.40 -6.97 2.62
N GLY A 257 -9.61 -7.48 2.87
CA GLY A 257 -9.84 -8.83 3.40
C GLY A 257 -9.77 -8.99 4.93
N VAL A 258 -9.53 -7.92 5.70
CA VAL A 258 -9.73 -7.93 7.16
C VAL A 258 -11.22 -7.74 7.47
N ALA A 259 -11.79 -8.63 8.29
CA ALA A 259 -13.22 -8.66 8.65
C ALA A 259 -13.65 -7.57 9.63
#